data_AF-A0A7C4E0N3-F1
#
_entry.id   AF-A0A7C4E0N3-F1
#
_cell.length_a   1.000
_cell.length_b   1.000
_cell.length_c   1.000
_cell.angle_alpha   90.00
_cell.angle_beta   90.00
_cell.angle_gamma   90.00
#
_symmetry.space_group_name_H-M   'P 1'
#
loop_
_entity.id
_entity.type
_entity.pdbx_description
1 polymer ?
#
loop_
_entity_poly.entity_id
_entity_poly.type
_entity_poly.pdbx_seq_one_letter_code
_entity_poly.pdbx_strand_id
1 'polypeptide(L)'
;MVLVKVQRITSYTDPETMRPGKIIELVEVRRSSGFQAVGMGEESAMVQRMLQTAMLQLQSMGLMPINRENLFPKIILYVTEQEYDMLNVRLEVNEVYDVTFSDGSIVFKRPQGIG
;
A
#
# COMPACT_ATOMS: atom_id res chain seq x y z
N MET A 1 7.20 9.98 -9.15
CA MET A 1 5.90 10.11 -8.47
C MET A 1 5.37 8.72 -8.18
N VAL A 2 4.91 8.46 -6.96
CA VAL A 2 4.38 7.17 -6.53
C VAL A 2 3.03 7.40 -5.87
N LEU A 3 2.02 6.61 -6.22
CA LEU A 3 0.73 6.63 -5.55
C LEU A 3 0.81 5.85 -4.25
N VAL A 4 0.34 6.44 -3.16
CA VAL A 4 0.24 5.78 -1.85
C VAL A 4 -1.19 5.87 -1.33
N LYS A 5 -1.68 4.79 -0.71
CA LYS A 5 -2.96 4.77 0.01
C LYS A 5 -2.68 4.84 1.51
N VAL A 6 -3.43 5.65 2.24
CA VAL A 6 -3.40 5.61 3.71
C VAL A 6 -4.12 4.34 4.16
N GLN A 7 -3.35 3.38 4.67
CA GLN A 7 -3.89 2.09 5.11
C GLN A 7 -4.46 2.16 6.51
N ARG A 8 -3.78 2.86 7.42
CA ARG A 8 -4.16 2.92 8.83
C ARG A 8 -3.63 4.19 9.48
N ILE A 9 -4.43 4.76 10.38
CA ILE A 9 -4.01 5.80 11.32
C ILE A 9 -4.35 5.31 12.72
N THR A 10 -3.36 5.24 13.60
CA THR A 10 -3.57 4.90 15.03
C THR A 10 -2.94 5.96 15.92
N SER A 11 -3.49 6.16 17.11
CA SER A 11 -2.82 6.98 18.13
C SER A 11 -1.67 6.22 18.78
N TYR A 12 -0.67 6.95 19.24
CA TYR A 12 0.33 6.47 20.19
C TYR A 12 0.59 7.55 21.25
N THR A 13 1.17 7.14 22.37
CA THR A 13 1.69 8.06 23.38
C THR A 13 3.21 7.95 23.36
N ASP A 14 3.89 9.06 23.13
CA ASP A 14 5.35 9.14 23.19
C ASP A 14 5.80 8.74 24.61
N PRO A 15 6.63 7.70 24.77
CA PRO A 15 7.03 7.22 26.09
C PRO A 15 7.98 8.18 26.83
N GLU A 16 8.69 9.05 26.12
CA GLU A 16 9.63 10.00 26.71
C GLU A 16 8.92 11.31 27.08
N THR A 17 8.10 11.85 26.17
CA THR A 17 7.45 13.15 26.38
C THR A 17 6.02 13.05 26.92
N MET A 18 5.44 11.85 26.97
CA MET A 18 4.03 11.57 27.31
C MET A 18 3.02 12.33 26.43
N ARG A 19 3.43 12.75 25.23
CA ARG A 19 2.57 13.50 24.30
C ARG A 19 1.81 12.54 23.40
N PRO A 20 0.53 12.82 23.08
CA PRO A 20 -0.18 12.05 22.07
C PRO A 20 0.42 12.30 20.68
N GLY A 21 0.39 11.26 19.84
CA GLY A 21 0.78 11.33 18.45
C GLY A 21 0.00 10.34 17.59
N LYS A 22 0.31 10.34 16.30
CA LYS A 22 -0.28 9.47 15.28
C LYS A 22 0.79 8.61 14.62
N ILE A 23 0.44 7.34 14.40
CA ILE A 23 1.12 6.42 13.51
C ILE A 23 0.32 6.38 12.22
N ILE A 24 0.93 6.73 11.10
CA ILE A 24 0.28 6.80 9.79
C ILE A 24 1.00 5.82 8.87
N GLU A 25 0.29 4.79 8.46
CA GLU A 25 0.81 3.74 7.58
C GLU A 25 0.33 3.97 6.15
N LEU A 26 1.28 4.19 5.24
CA LEU A 26 1.03 4.40 3.83
C LEU A 26 1.60 3.24 3.01
N VAL A 27 0.76 2.70 2.14
CA VAL A 27 1.09 1.55 1.28
C VAL A 27 1.12 1.99 -0.18
N GLU A 28 2.07 1.46 -0.95
CA GLU A 28 2.19 1.75 -2.37
C GLU A 28 1.00 1.16 -3.14
N VAL A 29 0.36 1.99 -3.96
CA VAL A 29 -0.67 1.52 -4.90
C VAL A 29 0.04 0.91 -6.10
N ARG A 30 0.28 -0.40 -6.02
CA ARG A 30 0.81 -1.17 -7.14
C ARG A 30 -0.33 -1.50 -8.09
N ARG A 31 -0.23 -1.04 -9.33
CA ARG A 31 -1.01 -1.65 -10.42
C ARG A 31 -0.53 -3.09 -10.47
N SER A 32 -1.41 -4.04 -10.17
CA SER A 32 -1.16 -5.44 -10.48
C SER A 32 -0.68 -5.47 -11.93
N SER A 33 0.60 -5.78 -12.15
CA SER A 33 1.04 -6.24 -13.45
C SER A 33 0.35 -7.58 -13.60
N GLY A 34 -0.89 -7.54 -14.08
CA GLY A 34 -1.54 -8.73 -14.59
C GLY A 34 -0.52 -9.32 -15.54
N PHE A 35 -0.11 -10.56 -15.26
CA PHE A 35 0.69 -11.35 -16.18
C PHE A 35 -0.04 -11.28 -17.52
N GLN A 36 0.38 -10.38 -18.41
CA GLN A 36 -0.05 -10.41 -19.78
C GLN A 36 0.72 -11.59 -20.35
N ALA A 37 0.07 -12.74 -20.36
CA ALA A 37 0.50 -13.91 -21.12
C ALA A 37 0.39 -13.54 -22.61
N VAL A 38 1.33 -12.71 -23.08
CA VAL A 38 1.49 -12.40 -24.49
C VAL A 38 2.09 -13.65 -25.12
N GLY A 39 1.26 -14.40 -25.84
CA GLY A 39 1.73 -15.42 -26.79
C GLY A 39 1.89 -16.86 -26.27
N MET A 40 1.00 -17.36 -25.40
CA MET A 40 1.00 -18.78 -25.00
C MET A 40 0.03 -19.59 -25.87
N GLY A 41 0.54 -20.60 -26.60
CA GLY A 41 -0.27 -21.59 -27.30
C GLY A 41 -1.17 -22.40 -26.34
N GLU A 42 -2.15 -23.13 -26.88
CA GLU A 42 -3.20 -23.83 -26.11
C GLU A 42 -2.65 -24.71 -24.97
N GLU A 43 -1.51 -25.38 -25.19
CA GLU A 43 -0.85 -26.24 -24.20
C GLU A 43 -0.37 -25.44 -22.98
N SER A 44 0.27 -24.30 -23.24
CA SER A 44 0.76 -23.39 -22.19
C SER A 44 -0.37 -22.71 -21.40
N ALA A 45 -1.51 -22.43 -22.04
CA ALA A 45 -2.70 -21.94 -21.35
C ALA A 45 -3.30 -23.00 -20.41
N MET A 46 -3.25 -24.28 -20.79
CA MET A 46 -3.71 -25.39 -19.96
C MET A 46 -2.84 -25.56 -18.72
N VAL A 47 -1.51 -25.55 -18.88
CA VAL A 47 -0.54 -25.63 -17.78
C VAL A 47 -0.74 -24.47 -16.79
N GLN A 48 -0.99 -23.26 -17.29
CA GLN A 48 -1.20 -22.10 -16.42
C GLN A 48 -2.52 -22.20 -15.63
N ARG A 49 -3.59 -22.73 -16.23
CA ARG A 49 -4.86 -23.02 -15.52
C ARG A 49 -4.68 -24.09 -14.45
N MET A 50 -3.91 -25.13 -14.74
CA MET A 50 -3.58 -26.17 -13.75
C MET A 50 -2.79 -25.58 -12.58
N LEU A 51 -1.80 -24.74 -12.85
CA LEU A 51 -1.00 -24.09 -11.82
C LEU A 51 -1.82 -23.13 -10.96
N GLN A 52 -2.71 -22.33 -11.57
CA GLN A 52 -3.63 -21.45 -10.83
C GLN A 52 -4.58 -22.26 -9.94
N THR A 53 -5.15 -23.35 -10.47
CA THR A 53 -6.05 -24.22 -9.71
C THR A 53 -5.33 -24.86 -8.51
N ALA A 54 -4.11 -25.35 -8.72
CA ALA A 54 -3.29 -25.92 -7.65
C ALA A 54 -2.96 -24.87 -6.58
N MET A 55 -2.60 -23.65 -6.98
CA MET A 55 -2.35 -22.54 -6.05
C MET A 55 -3.59 -22.19 -5.22
N LEU A 56 -4.76 -22.11 -5.85
CA LEU A 56 -6.03 -21.84 -5.16
C LEU A 56 -6.38 -22.95 -4.16
N GLN A 57 -6.09 -24.20 -4.50
CA GLN A 57 -6.31 -25.34 -3.60
C GLN A 57 -5.34 -25.33 -2.40
N LEU A 58 -4.08 -24.94 -2.60
CA LEU A 58 -3.14 -24.76 -1.48
C LEU A 58 -3.55 -23.60 -0.56
N GLN A 59 -4.11 -22.52 -1.11
CA GLN A 59 -4.67 -21.41 -0.33
C GLN A 59 -5.90 -21.84 0.48
N SER A 60 -6.82 -22.62 -0.09
CA SER A 60 -8.02 -23.09 0.64
C SER A 60 -7.67 -24.07 1.77
N MET A 61 -6.56 -24.79 1.65
CA MET A 61 -6.00 -25.64 2.71
C MET A 61 -5.22 -24.86 3.78
N GLY A 62 -5.08 -23.53 3.66
CA GLY A 62 -4.31 -22.69 4.59
C GLY A 62 -2.80 -22.93 4.53
N LEU A 63 -2.30 -23.65 3.52
CA LEU A 63 -0.88 -23.97 3.34
C LEU A 63 -0.11 -22.85 2.63
N MET A 64 -0.84 -21.89 2.07
CA MET A 64 -0.32 -20.65 1.51
C MET A 64 -0.97 -19.49 2.24
N PRO A 65 -0.21 -18.41 2.57
CA PRO A 65 -0.83 -17.19 3.02
C PRO A 65 -1.86 -16.77 1.97
N ILE A 66 -3.14 -16.70 2.36
CA ILE A 66 -4.15 -16.00 1.57
C ILE A 66 -3.52 -14.66 1.26
N ASN A 67 -3.39 -14.32 -0.02
CA ASN A 67 -2.88 -13.04 -0.46
C ASN A 67 -3.77 -11.95 0.15
N ARG A 68 -3.54 -11.59 1.42
CA ARG A 68 -3.78 -10.25 1.94
C ARG A 68 -3.13 -9.41 0.88
N GLU A 69 -3.98 -8.66 0.17
CA GLU A 69 -3.61 -7.74 -0.91
C GLU A 69 -2.16 -7.36 -0.76
N ASN A 70 -1.31 -7.52 -1.78
CA ASN A 70 0.13 -7.21 -1.70
C ASN A 70 0.34 -5.71 -1.35
N LEU A 71 0.07 -5.35 -0.10
CA LEU A 71 0.17 -4.04 0.50
C LEU A 71 1.65 -3.88 0.72
N PHE A 72 2.29 -3.16 -0.20
CA PHE A 72 3.70 -2.91 -0.11
C PHE A 72 3.92 -1.67 0.75
N PRO A 73 4.42 -1.79 2.00
CA PRO A 73 4.60 -0.64 2.86
C PRO A 73 5.53 0.36 2.19
N LYS A 74 5.14 1.64 2.14
CA LYS A 74 5.92 2.69 1.49
C LYS A 74 6.49 3.68 2.49
N ILE A 75 5.67 4.12 3.44
CA ILE A 75 6.04 5.08 4.48
C ILE A 75 5.26 4.72 5.75
N ILE A 76 5.93 4.73 6.90
CA ILE A 76 5.27 4.74 8.21
C ILE A 76 5.76 6.00 8.92
N LEU A 77 4.84 6.90 9.25
CA LEU A 77 5.15 8.13 9.97
C LEU A 77 4.73 7.96 11.43
N TYR A 78 5.64 8.27 12.34
CA TYR A 78 5.34 8.51 13.75
C TYR A 78 5.50 10.00 13.96
N VAL A 79 4.40 10.69 14.21
CA VAL A 79 4.38 12.15 14.38
C VAL A 79 3.58 12.51 15.61
N THR A 80 4.02 13.52 16.34
CA THR A 80 3.18 14.18 17.34
C THR A 80 1.99 14.86 16.65
N GLU A 81 0.94 15.20 17.42
CA GLU A 81 -0.19 15.98 16.88
C GLU A 81 0.28 17.30 16.24
N GLN A 82 1.27 17.96 16.84
CA GLN A 82 1.83 19.22 16.32
C GLN A 82 2.55 19.03 14.98
N GLU A 83 3.38 18.00 14.85
CA GLU A 83 4.06 17.70 13.58
C GLU A 83 3.06 17.31 12.49
N TYR A 84 2.00 16.58 12.84
CA TYR A 84 0.92 16.26 11.91
C TYR A 84 0.24 17.54 11.38
N ASP A 85 -0.04 18.51 12.23
CA ASP A 85 -0.59 19.80 11.82
C ASP A 85 0.38 20.56 10.90
N MET A 86 1.69 20.50 11.17
CA MET A 86 2.74 21.12 10.34
C MET A 86 2.87 20.50 8.95
N LEU A 87 2.51 19.22 8.77
CA LEU A 87 2.50 18.60 7.44
C LEU A 87 1.51 19.30 6.49
N ASN A 88 0.52 20.03 7.03
CA ASN A 88 -0.48 20.78 6.27
C ASN A 88 -1.14 19.95 5.15
N VAL A 89 -1.32 18.65 5.41
CA VAL A 89 -2.03 17.71 4.56
C VAL A 89 -2.92 16.85 5.46
N ARG A 90 -4.21 16.83 5.14
CA ARG A 90 -5.17 16.00 5.86
C ARG A 90 -5.13 14.60 5.26
N LEU A 91 -4.42 13.69 5.91
CA LEU A 91 -4.33 12.27 5.54
C LEU A 91 -5.54 11.52 6.11
N GLU A 92 -6.37 10.94 5.24
CA GLU A 92 -7.53 10.15 5.68
C GLU A 92 -7.42 8.69 5.21
N VAL A 93 -7.93 7.76 6.04
CA VAL A 93 -7.86 6.33 5.75
C VAL A 93 -8.59 6.01 4.44
N ASN A 94 -7.99 5.13 3.63
CA ASN A 94 -8.40 4.75 2.28
C ASN A 94 -8.23 5.83 1.21
N GLU A 95 -7.82 7.05 1.55
CA GLU A 95 -7.48 8.06 0.53
C GLU A 95 -6.12 7.78 -0.10
N VAL A 96 -6.00 8.16 -1.39
CA VAL A 96 -4.79 8.00 -2.20
C VAL A 96 -4.15 9.36 -2.45
N TYR A 97 -2.82 9.40 -2.38
CA TYR A 97 -2.00 10.59 -2.59
C TYR A 97 -0.88 10.31 -3.59
N ASP A 98 -0.54 11.34 -4.38
CA ASP A 98 0.70 11.37 -5.13
C ASP A 98 1.84 11.80 -4.21
N VAL A 99 2.87 10.97 -4.12
CA VAL A 99 4.09 11.25 -3.35
C VAL A 99 5.27 11.46 -4.29
N THR A 100 5.95 12.57 -4.10
CA THR A 100 7.22 12.87 -4.77
C THR A 100 8.36 12.84 -3.76
N PHE A 101 9.42 12.10 -4.11
CA PHE A 101 10.67 12.05 -3.38
C PHE A 101 11.72 12.76 -4.22
N SER A 102 12.15 13.94 -3.81
CA SER A 102 13.15 14.75 -4.54
C SER A 102 13.83 15.71 -3.58
N ASP A 103 15.13 15.97 -3.80
CA ASP A 103 15.89 17.02 -3.08
C ASP A 103 15.75 16.94 -1.56
N GLY A 104 15.84 15.73 -0.99
CA GLY A 104 15.69 15.49 0.45
C GLY A 104 14.28 15.71 1.00
N SER A 105 13.29 15.96 0.14
CA SER A 105 11.91 16.27 0.51
C SER A 105 10.95 15.15 0.11
N ILE A 106 9.90 14.97 0.92
CA ILE A 106 8.77 14.10 0.64
C ILE A 106 7.53 14.99 0.52
N VAL A 107 6.97 15.09 -0.68
CA VAL A 107 5.84 16.00 -0.95
C VAL A 107 4.60 15.18 -1.27
N PHE A 108 3.55 15.38 -0.47
CA PHE A 108 2.23 14.78 -0.67
C PHE A 108 1.33 15.73 -1.45
N LYS A 109 0.63 15.23 -2.46
CA LYS A 109 -0.38 15.96 -3.23
C LYS A 109 -1.62 15.09 -3.41
N ARG A 110 -2.79 15.72 -3.51
CA ARG A 110 -3.99 15.04 -4.00
C ARG A 110 -3.74 14.62 -5.46
N PRO A 111 -4.10 13.38 -5.84
CA PRO A 111 -3.90 12.93 -7.20
C PRO A 111 -4.76 13.77 -8.14
N GLN A 112 -4.15 14.30 -9.20
CA GLN A 112 -4.89 15.06 -10.21
C GLN A 112 -5.68 14.07 -11.08
N GLY A 113 -7.02 14.14 -11.05
CA GLY A 113 -7.87 13.43 -12.02
C GLY A 113 -8.54 12.13 -11.55
N ILE A 114 -8.82 11.95 -10.26
CA ILE A 114 -9.78 10.93 -9.79
C ILE A 114 -10.94 11.66 -9.13
N GLY A 115 -11.93 12.00 -9.94
CA GLY A 115 -13.28 12.41 -9.52
C GLY A 115 -14.24 11.25 -9.65
#